data_AF-A0A2X2YPD1-F1
#
_entry.id   AF-A0A2X2YPD1-F1
#
_cell.length_a   1.000
_cell.length_b   1.000
_cell.length_c   1.000
_cell.angle_alpha   90.00
_cell.angle_beta   90.00
_cell.angle_gamma   90.00
#
_symmetry.space_group_name_H-M   'P 1'
#
loop_
_entity.id
_entity.type
_entity.pdbx_description
1 polymer ?
#
loop_
_entity_poly.entity_id
_entity_poly.type
_entity_poly.pdbx_seq_one_letter_code
_entity_poly.pdbx_strand_id
1 'polypeptide(L)' 'MNTFSILAIPFFALSVVLLTLGATRKNQASFIVGGVFMASSVVNAVIGMSL' A
#
# COMPACT_ATOMS: atom_id res chain seq x y z
N MET A 1 7.06 -11.36 14.05
CA MET A 1 6.56 -10.25 13.21
C MET A 1 7.02 -8.96 13.82
N ASN A 2 7.86 -8.20 13.12
CA ASN A 2 8.29 -6.89 13.58
C ASN A 2 7.27 -5.80 13.18
N THR A 3 7.46 -4.60 13.73
CA THR A 3 6.57 -3.45 13.48
C THR A 3 6.43 -3.11 11.99
N PHE A 4 7.51 -3.20 11.19
CA PHE A 4 7.47 -2.94 9.75
C PHE A 4 6.59 -3.97 9.00
N SER A 5 6.68 -5.26 9.33
CA SER A 5 5.78 -6.28 8.75
C SER A 5 4.32 -6.06 9.14
N ILE A 6 4.06 -5.59 10.37
CA ILE A 6 2.70 -5.27 10.83
C ILE A 6 2.14 -4.07 10.06
N LEU A 7 2.96 -3.03 9.82
CA LEU A 7 2.58 -1.82 9.09
C LEU A 7 2.36 -2.05 7.59
N ALA A 8 3.02 -3.06 7.00
CA ALA A 8 2.82 -3.42 5.59
C ALA A 8 1.36 -3.81 5.28
N ILE A 9 0.67 -4.47 6.23
CA ILE A 9 -0.70 -4.99 6.06
C ILE A 9 -1.73 -3.86 5.85
N PRO A 10 -1.87 -2.85 6.73
CA PRO A 10 -2.81 -1.76 6.52
C PRO A 10 -2.46 -0.91 5.29
N PHE A 11 -1.17 -0.74 4.97
CA PHE A 11 -0.75 -0.01 3.76
C PHE A 11 -1.15 -0.75 2.48
N PHE A 12 -1.03 -2.08 2.48
CA PHE A 12 -1.48 -2.91 1.37
C PHE A 12 -3.01 -2.85 1.22
N ALA A 13 -3.76 -2.96 2.32
CA ALA A 13 -5.21 -2.87 2.28
C ALA A 13 -5.70 -1.50 1.74
N LEU A 14 -5.11 -0.40 2.21
CA LEU A 14 -5.42 0.95 1.73
C LEU A 14 -5.06 1.14 0.25
N SER A 15 -3.90 0.63 -0.17
CA SER A 15 -3.48 0.61 -1.57
C SER A 15 -4.55 -0.01 -2.47
N VAL A 16 -4.99 -1.23 -2.14
CA VAL A 16 -5.99 -1.96 -2.94
C VAL A 16 -7.28 -1.15 -3.05
N VAL A 17 -7.80 -0.64 -1.92
CA VAL A 17 -9.03 0.18 -1.91
C VAL A 17 -8.88 1.43 -2.79
N LEU A 18 -7.76 2.16 -2.66
CA LEU A 18 -7.53 3.39 -3.41
C LEU A 18 -7.27 3.15 -4.90
N LEU A 19 -6.57 2.07 -5.25
CA LEU A 19 -6.36 1.65 -6.64
C LEU A 19 -7.69 1.24 -7.29
N THR A 20 -8.51 0.44 -6.60
CA THR A 20 -9.85 0.07 -7.07
C THR A 20 -10.75 1.29 -7.21
N LEU A 21 -10.72 2.22 -6.25
CA LEU A 21 -11.48 3.46 -6.33
C LEU A 21 -11.00 4.36 -7.48
N GLY A 22 -9.68 4.48 -7.66
CA GLY A 22 -9.07 5.21 -8.76
C GLY A 22 -9.45 4.64 -10.13
N ALA A 23 -9.47 3.32 -10.26
CA ALA A 23 -9.88 2.63 -11.48
C ALA A 23 -11.38 2.77 -11.78
N THR A 24 -12.24 2.61 -10.76
CA THR A 24 -13.70 2.65 -10.92
C THR A 24 -14.24 4.06 -11.13
N ARG A 25 -13.71 5.05 -10.39
CA ARG A 25 -14.16 6.45 -10.46
C ARG A 25 -13.35 7.29 -11.44
N LYS A 26 -12.36 6.70 -12.13
CA LYS A 26 -11.35 7.40 -12.96
C LYS A 26 -10.70 8.57 -12.21
N ASN A 27 -10.58 8.45 -10.89
CA ASN A 27 -10.00 9.50 -10.05
C ASN A 27 -8.48 9.33 -10.02
N GLN A 28 -7.78 10.17 -10.76
CA GLN A 28 -6.33 10.08 -10.91
C GLN A 28 -5.60 10.24 -9.56
N ALA A 29 -6.11 11.09 -8.67
CA ALA A 29 -5.53 11.26 -7.34
C ALA A 29 -5.58 9.95 -6.51
N SER A 30 -6.72 9.27 -6.47
CA SER A 30 -6.84 7.98 -5.78
C SER A 30 -5.92 6.92 -6.39
N PHE A 31 -5.78 6.92 -7.71
CA PHE A 31 -4.90 5.97 -8.39
C PHE A 31 -3.42 6.18 -8.05
N ILE A 32 -2.97 7.45 -8.06
CA ILE A 32 -1.60 7.82 -7.68
C ILE A 32 -1.34 7.47 -6.21
N VAL A 33 -2.21 7.90 -5.29
CA VAL A 33 -2.04 7.66 -3.85
C VAL A 33 -2.08 6.16 -3.53
N GLY A 34 -2.97 5.40 -4.18
CA GLY A 34 -3.00 3.94 -4.07
C GLY A 34 -1.69 3.29 -4.50
N GLY A 35 -1.11 3.73 -5.61
CA GLY A 35 0.20 3.27 -6.07
C GLY A 35 1.34 3.57 -5.09
N VAL A 36 1.33 4.74 -4.47
CA VAL A 36 2.33 5.11 -3.43
C VAL A 36 2.20 4.21 -2.20
N PHE A 37 0.97 3.94 -1.73
CA PHE A 37 0.75 2.99 -0.63
C PHE A 37 1.15 1.57 -1.00
N MET A 38 0.95 1.15 -2.26
CA MET A 38 1.39 -0.17 -2.75
C MET A 38 2.91 -0.32 -2.59
N ALA A 39 3.67 0.62 -3.15
CA ALA A 39 5.13 0.63 -3.07
C ALA A 39 5.61 0.68 -1.61
N SER A 40 4.96 1.52 -0.79
CA SER A 40 5.29 1.64 0.63
C SER A 40 5.03 0.35 1.40
N SER A 41 3.97 -0.41 1.07
CA SER A 41 3.73 -1.72 1.69
C SER A 41 4.84 -2.73 1.37
N VAL A 42 5.34 -2.73 0.13
CA VAL A 42 6.42 -3.62 -0.31
C VAL A 42 7.72 -3.28 0.43
N VAL A 43 8.08 -1.99 0.50
CA VAL A 43 9.28 -1.54 1.25
C VAL A 43 9.19 -1.97 2.71
N ASN A 44 8.06 -1.75 3.37
CA ASN A 44 7.86 -2.15 4.77
C ASN A 44 7.92 -3.68 4.95
N ALA A 45 7.37 -4.45 4.01
CA ALA A 45 7.44 -5.91 4.06
C ALA A 45 8.88 -6.41 3.92
N VAL A 46 9.64 -5.86 2.97
CA VAL A 46 11.06 -6.22 2.75
C VAL A 46 11.91 -5.87 3.96
N ILE A 47 11.75 -4.67 4.53
CA ILE A 47 12.44 -4.27 5.76
C ILE A 47 12.07 -5.20 6.92
N GLY A 48 10.78 -5.54 7.05
CA GLY A 48 10.29 -6.44 8.10
C GLY A 48 10.78 -7.88 7.96
N MET A 49 11.09 -8.35 6.75
CA MET A 49 11.72 -9.67 6.52
C MET A 49 13.24 -9.66 6.73
N SER A 50 13.87 -8.50 6.62
CA SER A 50 15.33 -8.34 6.73
C SER A 50 15.81 -8.09 8.16
N LEU A 51 14.88 -7.92 9.12
CA LEU A 51 15.08 -7.62 10.53
C LEU A 51 14.53 -8.75 11.40
#